data_AF-A0A367FB64-F1
#
_entry.id   AF-A0A367FB64-F1
#
_cell.length_a   1.000
_cell.length_b   1.000
_cell.length_c   1.000
_cell.angle_alpha   90.00
_cell.angle_beta   90.00
_cell.angle_gamma   90.00
#
_symmetry.space_group_name_H-M   'P 1'
#
loop_
_entity.id
_entity.type
_entity.pdbx_description
1 polymer ?
#
loop_
_entity_poly.entity_id
_entity_poly.type
_entity_poly.pdbx_seq_one_letter_code
_entity_poly.pdbx_strand_id
1 'polypeptide(L)'
;MLFDFAAELAADIAALDTLTPDELRATTAAAERFAATGNEDQWDRAYRAELEKRALSLALTAPVQITDIHPGDLVEATTASTHPRTTRVLVDRTPWSGNERSTVLSDGRGVIAVLTDTLRVASTSTAN
;
A
#
# COMPACT_ATOMS: atom_id res chain seq x y z
N MET A 1 -30.91 -27.70 11.80
CA MET A 1 -30.13 -27.42 10.59
C MET A 1 -28.89 -26.68 11.07
N LEU A 2 -27.79 -27.38 11.31
CA LEU A 2 -26.53 -26.76 11.73
C LEU A 2 -25.89 -26.20 10.46
N PHE A 3 -25.96 -24.88 10.28
CA PHE A 3 -25.16 -24.20 9.27
C PHE A 3 -23.68 -24.47 9.57
N ASP A 4 -22.92 -24.91 8.56
CA ASP A 4 -21.50 -25.20 8.72
C ASP A 4 -20.74 -23.87 8.70
N PHE A 5 -20.74 -23.22 9.86
CA PHE A 5 -20.21 -21.87 10.08
C PHE A 5 -18.77 -21.67 9.59
N ALA A 6 -17.97 -22.74 9.57
CA ALA A 6 -16.61 -22.70 9.05
C ALA A 6 -16.56 -22.56 7.52
N ALA A 7 -17.51 -23.16 6.81
CA ALA A 7 -17.58 -23.12 5.35
C ALA A 7 -18.05 -21.75 4.85
N GLU A 8 -18.99 -21.12 5.55
CA GLU A 8 -19.50 -19.78 5.21
C GLU A 8 -18.43 -18.71 5.44
N LEU A 9 -17.75 -18.74 6.60
CA LEU A 9 -16.60 -17.86 6.85
C LEU A 9 -15.48 -18.06 5.82
N ALA A 10 -15.19 -19.29 5.42
CA ALA A 10 -14.18 -19.56 4.40
C ALA A 10 -14.57 -19.01 3.02
N ALA A 11 -15.85 -19.09 2.65
CA ALA A 11 -16.37 -18.53 1.41
C ALA A 11 -16.31 -16.99 1.41
N ASP A 12 -16.68 -16.35 2.51
CA ASP A 12 -16.61 -14.90 2.65
C ASP A 12 -15.16 -14.39 2.63
N ILE A 13 -14.25 -15.09 3.32
CA ILE A 13 -12.81 -14.79 3.26
C ILE A 13 -12.27 -14.98 1.82
N ALA A 14 -12.72 -16.00 1.08
CA ALA A 14 -12.31 -16.19 -0.30
C ALA A 14 -12.85 -15.08 -1.23
N ALA A 15 -14.06 -14.55 -0.96
CA ALA A 15 -14.63 -13.43 -1.72
C ALA A 15 -13.82 -12.15 -1.56
N LEU A 16 -13.18 -11.93 -0.39
CA LEU A 16 -12.30 -10.79 -0.16
C LEU A 16 -11.09 -10.76 -1.12
N ASP A 17 -10.63 -11.91 -1.64
CA ASP A 17 -9.53 -11.96 -2.62
C ASP A 17 -9.93 -11.46 -4.01
N THR A 18 -11.23 -11.28 -4.25
CA THR A 18 -11.76 -10.76 -5.53
C THR A 18 -12.05 -9.26 -5.50
N LEU A 19 -11.96 -8.63 -4.33
CA LEU A 19 -12.26 -7.21 -4.16
C LEU A 19 -11.12 -6.33 -4.66
N THR A 20 -11.49 -5.21 -5.29
CA THR A 20 -10.53 -4.14 -5.59
C THR A 20 -10.05 -3.45 -4.31
N PRO A 21 -8.89 -2.75 -4.34
CA PRO A 21 -8.38 -1.95 -3.23
C PRO A 21 -9.41 -1.01 -2.57
N ASP A 22 -10.23 -0.33 -3.37
CA ASP A 22 -11.22 0.61 -2.86
C ASP A 22 -12.45 -0.08 -2.27
N GLU A 23 -12.87 -1.20 -2.85
CA GLU A 23 -13.93 -2.04 -2.30
C GLU A 23 -13.52 -2.66 -0.97
N LEU A 24 -12.27 -3.14 -0.85
CA LEU A 24 -11.75 -3.69 0.40
C LEU A 24 -11.74 -2.62 1.52
N ARG A 25 -11.35 -1.38 1.21
CA ARG A 25 -11.43 -0.25 2.15
C ARG A 25 -12.86 0.06 2.56
N ALA A 26 -13.79 0.09 1.61
CA ALA A 26 -15.20 0.36 1.89
C ALA A 26 -15.82 -0.73 2.78
N THR A 27 -15.52 -2.01 2.52
CA THR A 27 -15.97 -3.15 3.32
C THR A 27 -15.38 -3.12 4.73
N THR A 28 -14.09 -2.77 4.87
CA THR A 28 -13.43 -2.60 6.18
C THR A 28 -14.11 -1.50 7.00
N ALA A 29 -14.34 -0.33 6.40
CA ALA A 29 -15.02 0.78 7.07
C ALA A 29 -16.48 0.45 7.45
N ALA A 30 -17.17 -0.38 6.66
CA ALA A 30 -18.51 -0.86 6.99
C ALA A 30 -18.49 -1.83 8.19
N ALA A 31 -17.52 -2.75 8.22
CA ALA A 31 -17.33 -3.69 9.33
C ALA A 31 -16.99 -2.95 10.64
N GLU A 32 -16.11 -1.95 10.61
CA GLU A 32 -15.80 -1.11 11.77
C GLU A 32 -17.03 -0.35 12.29
N ARG A 33 -17.86 0.19 11.40
CA ARG A 33 -19.11 0.86 11.78
C ARG A 33 -20.10 -0.12 12.40
N PHE A 34 -20.17 -1.34 11.89
CA PHE A 34 -21.03 -2.39 12.44
C PHE A 34 -20.55 -2.81 13.84
N ALA A 35 -19.24 -3.02 14.02
CA ALA A 35 -18.62 -3.28 15.32
C ALA A 35 -18.94 -2.20 16.36
N ALA A 36 -18.91 -0.92 15.94
CA ALA A 36 -19.23 0.22 16.81
C ALA A 36 -20.70 0.24 17.30
N THR A 37 -21.61 -0.52 16.67
CA THR A 37 -23.00 -0.66 17.15
C THR A 37 -23.17 -1.64 18.32
N GLY A 38 -22.10 -2.36 18.71
CA GLY A 38 -22.10 -3.24 19.87
C GLY A 38 -22.79 -4.60 19.67
N ASN A 39 -23.21 -4.93 18.45
CA ASN A 39 -23.83 -6.21 18.08
C ASN A 39 -22.83 -7.17 17.41
N GLU A 40 -21.54 -7.03 17.72
CA GLU A 40 -20.48 -7.84 17.11
C GLU A 40 -20.48 -9.25 17.73
N ASP A 41 -20.76 -10.27 16.93
CA ASP A 41 -20.61 -11.65 17.36
C ASP A 41 -19.15 -12.14 17.18
N GLN A 42 -18.87 -13.43 17.43
CA GLN A 42 -17.50 -13.94 17.23
C GLN A 42 -17.09 -14.00 15.74
N TRP A 43 -18.07 -14.10 14.84
CA TRP A 43 -17.87 -14.20 13.40
C TRP A 43 -17.53 -12.82 12.81
N ASP A 44 -18.26 -11.78 13.21
CA ASP A 44 -17.99 -10.39 12.86
C ASP A 44 -16.56 -9.99 13.26
N ARG A 45 -16.13 -10.38 14.47
CA ARG A 45 -14.76 -10.13 14.96
C ARG A 45 -13.70 -10.85 14.13
N ALA A 46 -13.94 -12.11 13.77
CA ALA A 46 -12.99 -12.88 12.95
C ALA A 46 -12.90 -12.33 11.52
N TYR A 47 -14.04 -11.96 10.94
CA TYR A 47 -14.13 -11.36 9.62
C TYR A 47 -13.44 -9.98 9.57
N ARG A 48 -13.65 -9.14 10.60
CA ARG A 48 -12.98 -7.84 10.73
C ARG A 48 -11.46 -7.98 10.86
N ALA A 49 -10.98 -8.92 11.67
CA ALA A 49 -9.54 -9.14 11.83
C ALA A 49 -8.86 -9.54 10.49
N GLU A 50 -9.54 -10.33 9.66
CA GLU A 50 -9.02 -10.71 8.34
C GLU A 50 -9.09 -9.55 7.34
N LEU A 51 -10.15 -8.72 7.39
CA LEU A 51 -10.23 -7.46 6.63
C LEU A 51 -9.08 -6.51 6.99
N GLU A 52 -8.83 -6.28 8.28
CA GLU A 52 -7.74 -5.42 8.77
C GLU A 52 -6.37 -5.95 8.31
N LYS A 53 -6.13 -7.26 8.42
CA LYS A 53 -4.89 -7.90 7.96
C LYS A 53 -4.66 -7.72 6.46
N ARG A 54 -5.72 -7.86 5.65
CA ARG A 54 -5.64 -7.68 4.19
C ARG A 54 -5.48 -6.22 3.80
N ALA A 55 -6.17 -5.31 4.48
CA ALA A 55 -6.00 -3.87 4.31
C ALA A 55 -4.56 -3.44 4.64
N LEU A 56 -3.96 -3.99 5.70
CA LEU A 56 -2.56 -3.76 6.06
C LEU A 56 -1.61 -4.34 5.01
N SER A 57 -1.86 -5.57 4.54
CA SER A 57 -1.06 -6.18 3.47
C SER A 57 -1.11 -5.37 2.18
N LEU A 58 -2.28 -4.85 1.83
CA LEU A 58 -2.47 -3.97 0.68
C LEU A 58 -1.77 -2.62 0.87
N ALA A 59 -1.85 -2.02 2.06
CA ALA A 59 -1.12 -0.79 2.36
C ALA A 59 0.40 -0.97 2.26
N LEU A 60 0.93 -2.14 2.62
CA LEU A 60 2.34 -2.50 2.48
C LEU A 60 2.76 -2.83 1.04
N THR A 61 1.81 -3.14 0.16
CA THR A 61 2.06 -3.43 -1.26
C THR A 61 1.60 -2.31 -2.20
N ALA A 62 0.94 -1.27 -1.69
CA ALA A 62 0.54 -0.12 -2.46
C ALA A 62 1.78 0.59 -3.01
N PRO A 63 1.78 0.98 -4.29
CA PRO A 63 2.87 1.76 -4.84
C PRO A 63 2.95 3.08 -4.07
N VAL A 64 4.13 3.40 -3.54
CA VAL A 64 4.40 4.68 -2.90
C VAL A 64 4.00 5.78 -3.89
N GLN A 65 3.06 6.63 -3.50
CA GLN A 65 2.70 7.78 -4.32
C GLN A 65 3.89 8.75 -4.27
N ILE A 66 4.21 9.37 -5.41
CA ILE A 66 5.27 10.39 -5.49
C ILE A 66 5.08 11.48 -4.43
N THR A 67 3.83 11.74 -4.02
CA THR A 67 3.43 12.71 -2.99
C THR A 67 3.96 12.40 -1.60
N ASP A 68 4.34 11.15 -1.32
CA ASP A 68 4.79 10.71 0.01
C ASP A 68 6.32 10.77 0.15
N ILE A 69 7.04 11.19 -0.91
CA ILE A 69 8.49 11.33 -0.92
C ILE A 69 8.85 12.80 -0.73
N HIS A 70 9.63 13.07 0.31
CA HIS A 70 10.06 14.42 0.67
C HIS A 70 11.55 14.64 0.44
N PRO A 71 11.98 15.91 0.26
CA PRO A 71 13.39 16.27 0.32
C PRO A 71 14.01 15.78 1.64
N GLY A 72 15.15 15.08 1.54
CA GLY A 72 15.85 14.45 2.64
C GLY A 72 15.61 12.94 2.76
N ASP A 73 14.58 12.40 2.11
CA ASP A 73 14.29 10.96 2.16
C ASP A 73 15.31 10.16 1.35
N LEU A 74 15.68 8.99 1.86
CA LEU A 74 16.43 8.01 1.11
C LEU A 74 15.45 7.08 0.40
N VAL A 75 15.41 7.15 -0.92
CA VAL A 75 14.51 6.35 -1.75
C VAL A 75 15.29 5.25 -2.45
N GLU A 76 14.78 4.03 -2.39
CA GLU A 76 15.23 2.90 -3.19
C GLU A 76 14.27 2.72 -4.37
N ALA A 77 14.81 2.64 -5.59
CA ALA A 77 14.01 2.46 -6.79
C ALA A 77 14.83 1.86 -7.94
N THR A 78 14.14 1.34 -8.96
CA THR A 78 14.78 0.75 -10.14
C THR A 78 14.89 1.79 -11.25
N THR A 79 16.08 1.97 -11.82
CA THR A 79 16.30 2.93 -12.92
C THR A 79 15.48 2.60 -14.15
N ALA A 80 14.83 3.58 -14.76
CA ALA A 80 14.13 3.47 -16.03
C ALA A 80 15.13 3.54 -17.20
N SER A 81 15.86 2.45 -17.44
CA SER A 81 16.87 2.35 -18.49
C SER A 81 16.79 1.01 -19.22
N THR A 82 17.58 0.84 -20.29
CA THR A 82 17.70 -0.44 -21.01
C THR A 82 18.37 -1.53 -20.17
N HIS A 83 19.04 -1.17 -19.07
CA HIS A 83 19.65 -2.08 -18.12
C HIS A 83 19.22 -1.70 -16.69
N PRO A 84 18.00 -2.08 -16.28
CA PRO A 84 17.43 -1.68 -15.01
C PRO A 84 18.29 -2.13 -13.83
N ARG A 85 18.56 -1.22 -12.89
CA ARG A 85 19.26 -1.52 -11.65
C ARG A 85 18.56 -0.84 -10.49
N THR A 86 18.53 -1.51 -9.35
CA THR A 86 18.09 -0.91 -8.09
C THR A 86 19.15 0.07 -7.60
N THR A 87 18.74 1.31 -7.33
CA THR A 87 19.59 2.37 -6.81
C THR A 87 18.95 2.98 -5.56
N ARG A 88 19.79 3.58 -4.71
CA ARG A 88 19.36 4.37 -3.56
C ARG A 88 19.74 5.82 -3.78
N VAL A 89 18.76 6.71 -3.68
CA VAL A 89 18.91 8.14 -3.95
C VAL A 89 18.47 8.92 -2.74
N LEU A 90 19.37 9.76 -2.22
CA LEU A 90 19.00 10.76 -1.23
C LEU A 90 18.35 11.93 -1.96
N VAL A 91 17.06 12.14 -1.74
CA VAL A 91 16.26 13.09 -2.50
C VAL A 91 16.57 14.53 -2.05
N ASP A 92 16.99 15.41 -2.95
CA ASP A 92 17.25 16.83 -2.60
C ASP A 92 16.01 17.73 -2.75
N ARG A 93 15.01 17.29 -3.52
CA ARG A 93 13.77 18.03 -3.79
C ARG A 93 12.61 17.10 -4.11
N THR A 94 11.38 17.58 -3.97
CA THR A 94 10.17 16.81 -4.27
C THR A 94 10.26 16.17 -5.67
N PRO A 95 10.11 14.84 -5.80
CA PRO A 95 10.17 14.19 -7.08
C PRO A 95 9.03 14.64 -8.01
N TRP A 96 9.26 14.53 -9.31
CA TRP A 96 8.24 14.86 -10.32
C TRP A 96 8.11 13.73 -11.33
N SER A 97 6.95 13.68 -12.01
CA SER A 97 6.71 12.71 -13.06
C SER A 97 7.63 12.98 -14.26
N GLY A 98 8.34 11.95 -14.73
CA GLY A 98 9.13 12.00 -15.95
C GLY A 98 8.31 11.59 -17.18
N ASN A 99 7.58 10.48 -17.06
CA ASN A 99 6.58 9.99 -18.02
C ASN A 99 5.54 9.12 -17.29
N GLU A 100 4.59 8.53 -18.00
CA GLU A 100 3.50 7.72 -17.41
C GLU A 100 3.97 6.56 -16.51
N ARG A 101 5.21 6.08 -16.69
CA ARG A 101 5.76 4.94 -15.95
C ARG A 101 7.01 5.28 -15.12
N SER A 102 7.42 6.55 -15.10
CA SER A 102 8.65 6.95 -14.42
C SER A 102 8.52 8.22 -13.60
N THR A 103 9.27 8.22 -12.51
CA THR A 103 9.46 9.33 -11.61
C THR A 103 10.91 9.78 -11.70
N VAL A 104 11.12 11.09 -11.67
CA VAL A 104 12.47 11.68 -11.64
C VAL A 104 12.83 11.99 -10.21
N LEU A 105 13.89 11.35 -9.72
CA LEU A 105 14.53 11.66 -8.45
C LEU A 105 15.73 12.57 -8.72
N SER A 106 16.03 13.46 -7.78
CA SER A 106 17.18 14.36 -7.84
C SER A 106 17.98 14.23 -6.55
N ASP A 107 19.30 14.20 -6.66
CA ASP A 107 20.24 14.09 -5.52
C ASP A 107 21.04 15.38 -5.28
N GLY A 108 20.65 16.46 -5.96
CA GLY A 108 21.33 17.76 -5.93
C GLY A 108 22.59 17.84 -6.81
N ARG A 109 23.07 16.71 -7.34
CA ARG A 109 24.19 16.64 -8.31
C ARG A 109 23.70 16.31 -9.72
N GLY A 110 22.59 15.60 -9.82
CA GLY A 110 21.94 15.22 -11.06
C GLY A 110 20.54 14.68 -10.83
N VAL A 111 19.94 14.20 -11.93
CA VAL A 111 18.60 13.62 -11.92
C VAL A 111 18.66 12.19 -12.45
N ILE A 112 17.82 11.32 -11.90
CA ILE A 112 17.71 9.92 -12.26
C ILE A 112 16.24 9.59 -12.47
N ALA A 113 15.92 9.06 -13.66
CA ALA A 113 14.59 8.50 -13.93
C ALA A 113 14.50 7.07 -13.38
N VAL A 114 13.48 6.81 -12.58
CA VAL A 114 13.20 5.51 -11.96
C VAL A 114 11.77 5.08 -12.27
N LEU A 115 11.52 3.77 -12.27
CA LEU A 115 10.18 3.23 -12.49
C LEU A 115 9.28 3.52 -11.29
N THR A 116 8.13 4.15 -11.52
CA THR A 116 7.24 4.66 -10.47
C THR A 116 6.71 3.54 -9.57
N ASP A 117 6.43 2.36 -10.14
CA ASP A 117 5.97 1.17 -9.43
C ASP A 117 7.03 0.52 -8.54
N THR A 118 8.29 0.95 -8.64
CA THR A 118 9.40 0.42 -7.84
C THR A 118 9.86 1.34 -6.72
N LEU A 119 9.22 2.52 -6.57
CA LEU A 119 9.57 3.49 -5.53
C LEU A 119 9.32 2.91 -4.14
N ARG A 120 10.35 2.96 -3.28
CA ARG A 120 10.26 2.61 -1.86
C ARG A 120 11.07 3.58 -1.04
N VAL A 121 10.49 4.13 0.03
CA VAL A 121 11.26 4.93 1.00
C VAL A 121 12.05 3.98 1.89
N ALA A 122 13.38 4.02 1.79
CA ALA A 122 14.30 3.20 2.56
C ALA A 122 14.62 3.83 3.93
N SER A 123 14.62 5.16 4.01
CA SER A 123 14.68 5.92 5.25
C SER A 123 13.92 7.22 5.07
N THR A 124 13.05 7.54 6.00
CA THR A 124 12.46 8.88 6.07
C THR A 124 13.45 9.80 6.75
N SER A 125 13.62 11.02 6.22
CA SER A 125 14.22 12.08 7.00
C SER A 125 13.25 12.39 8.13
N THR A 126 13.57 11.94 9.34
CA THR A 126 12.90 12.42 10.54
C THR A 126 13.29 13.89 10.67
N ALA A 127 12.53 14.77 10.03
CA ALA A 127 12.64 16.20 10.24
C ALA A 127 12.24 16.46 11.70
N ASN A 128 13.26 16.75 12.51
CA ASN A 128 13.14 17.32 13.83
C ASN A 128 12.83 18.81 13.72
#